data_AF-A0A7C3SN82-F1
#
_entry.id   AF-A0A7C3SN82-F1
#
_cell.length_a   1.000
_cell.length_b   1.000
_cell.length_c   1.000
_cell.angle_alpha   90.00
_cell.angle_beta   90.00
_cell.angle_gamma   90.00
#
_symmetry.space_group_name_H-M   'P 1'
#
loop_
_entity.id
_entity.type
_entity.pdbx_description
1 polymer ?
#
loop_
_entity_poly.entity_id
_entity_poly.type
_entity_poly.pdbx_seq_one_letter_code
_entity_poly.pdbx_strand_id
1 'polypeptide(L)'
;MEELAEVLDVLSAVGSLGGLFSIISLAYWFGRKFAQIDERFRQVEERFKMIDERFKQIDARFEQVDNKFERLEASLKAYIDEKLNSLGRSVKSVNEFMVDFLSYEGVLRREAGELLKREISRVLSGNPITDVLTEEERRRLKELIEKDELTLEEADELYKIADKLVEKYGHKYTEVWKLLWYSRFWIGYNLRRQKEREKEEKKPEPS
;
A
#
# COMPACT_ATOMS: atom_id res chain seq x y z
N MET A 1 45.07 12.32 -100.04
CA MET A 1 44.73 13.17 -98.87
C MET A 1 43.26 12.99 -98.47
N GLU A 2 42.32 12.89 -99.42
CA GLU A 2 40.90 12.59 -99.12
C GLU A 2 40.66 11.21 -98.50
N GLU A 3 41.27 10.13 -99.00
CA GLU A 3 41.11 8.78 -98.41
C GLU A 3 41.57 8.70 -96.93
N LEU A 4 42.63 9.42 -96.56
CA LEU A 4 43.13 9.42 -95.18
C LEU A 4 42.23 10.22 -94.24
N ALA A 5 41.54 11.25 -94.75
CA ALA A 5 40.57 12.02 -93.99
C ALA A 5 39.30 11.20 -93.73
N GLU A 6 38.79 10.47 -94.73
CA GLU A 6 37.66 9.54 -94.57
C GLU A 6 37.97 8.42 -93.56
N VAL A 7 39.17 7.83 -93.63
CA VAL A 7 39.57 6.77 -92.68
C VAL A 7 39.68 7.31 -91.25
N LEU A 8 40.16 8.54 -91.05
CA LEU A 8 40.26 9.17 -89.73
C LEU A 8 38.88 9.55 -89.17
N ASP A 9 37.97 10.00 -90.03
CA ASP A 9 36.59 10.35 -89.66
C ASP A 9 35.80 9.09 -89.27
N VAL A 10 35.94 8.01 -90.04
CA VAL A 10 35.38 6.69 -89.71
C VAL A 10 36.00 6.10 -88.44
N LEU A 11 37.31 6.23 -88.21
CA LEU A 11 37.95 5.77 -86.97
C LEU A 11 37.50 6.58 -85.75
N SER A 12 37.28 7.90 -85.90
CA SER A 12 36.75 8.75 -84.83
C SER A 12 35.26 8.48 -84.56
N ALA A 13 34.48 8.18 -85.60
CA ALA A 13 33.09 7.73 -85.52
C ALA A 13 32.97 6.36 -84.86
N VAL A 14 33.85 5.41 -85.19
CA VAL A 14 33.88 4.07 -84.57
C VAL A 14 34.38 4.14 -83.11
N GLY A 15 35.36 5.00 -82.81
CA GLY A 15 35.83 5.26 -81.44
C GLY A 15 34.77 5.94 -80.56
N SER A 16 34.01 6.88 -81.12
CA SER A 16 32.88 7.55 -80.43
C SER A 16 31.66 6.63 -80.28
N LEU A 17 31.37 5.76 -81.26
CA LEU A 17 30.36 4.70 -81.16
C LEU A 17 30.72 3.67 -80.08
N GLY A 18 31.99 3.30 -79.93
CA GLY A 18 32.47 2.42 -78.85
C GLY A 18 32.33 3.04 -77.44
N GLY A 19 32.56 4.35 -77.33
CA GLY A 19 32.31 5.11 -76.09
C GLY A 19 30.83 5.21 -75.73
N LEU A 20 29.97 5.56 -76.70
CA LEU A 20 28.52 5.61 -76.51
C LEU A 20 27.92 4.24 -76.18
N PHE A 21 28.37 3.19 -76.85
CA PHE A 21 27.95 1.81 -76.55
C PHE A 21 28.33 1.39 -75.11
N SER A 22 29.51 1.80 -74.64
CA SER A 22 29.94 1.56 -73.25
C SER A 22 29.09 2.32 -72.23
N ILE A 23 28.72 3.58 -72.52
CA ILE A 23 27.83 4.38 -71.67
C ILE A 23 26.42 3.78 -71.62
N ILE A 24 25.85 3.37 -72.75
CA ILE A 24 24.54 2.73 -72.84
C ILE A 24 24.54 1.39 -72.07
N SER A 25 25.61 0.60 -72.22
CA SER A 25 25.78 -0.67 -71.51
C SER A 25 25.85 -0.49 -69.99
N LEU A 26 26.59 0.51 -69.52
CA LEU A 26 26.65 0.89 -68.10
C LEU A 26 25.29 1.38 -67.60
N ALA A 27 24.61 2.25 -68.34
CA ALA A 27 23.28 2.74 -67.97
C ALA A 27 22.27 1.59 -67.82
N TYR A 28 22.28 0.62 -68.74
CA TYR A 28 21.43 -0.57 -68.66
C TYR A 28 21.80 -1.50 -67.48
N TRP A 29 23.08 -1.68 -67.20
CA TRP A 29 23.54 -2.44 -66.04
C TRP A 29 23.14 -1.77 -64.71
N PHE A 30 23.35 -0.46 -64.60
CA PHE A 30 22.93 0.33 -63.44
C PHE A 30 21.42 0.30 -63.25
N GLY A 31 20.63 0.48 -64.31
CA GLY A 31 19.16 0.37 -64.23
C GLY A 31 18.70 -0.98 -63.67
N ARG A 32 19.32 -2.09 -64.11
CA ARG A 32 19.05 -3.42 -63.55
C ARG A 32 19.48 -3.55 -62.08
N LYS A 33 20.60 -2.94 -61.68
CA LYS A 33 21.06 -2.94 -60.28
C LYS A 33 20.15 -2.11 -59.37
N PHE A 34 19.71 -0.93 -59.80
CA PHE A 34 18.76 -0.12 -59.05
C PHE A 34 17.41 -0.85 -58.89
N ALA A 35 16.89 -1.49 -59.94
CA ALA A 35 15.68 -2.30 -59.83
C ALA A 35 15.80 -3.45 -58.81
N GLN A 36 16.97 -4.11 -58.74
CA GLN A 36 17.24 -5.13 -57.72
C GLN A 36 17.32 -4.55 -56.30
N ILE A 37 17.84 -3.34 -56.16
CA ILE A 37 17.93 -2.62 -54.89
C ILE A 37 16.54 -2.20 -54.42
N ASP A 38 15.71 -1.64 -55.31
CA ASP A 38 14.33 -1.24 -55.01
C ASP A 38 13.49 -2.42 -54.52
N GLU A 39 13.62 -3.58 -55.18
CA GLU A 39 12.92 -4.79 -54.75
C GLU A 39 13.35 -5.24 -53.35
N ARG A 40 14.65 -5.16 -53.03
CA ARG A 40 15.13 -5.46 -51.67
C ARG A 40 14.61 -4.46 -50.64
N PHE A 41 14.55 -3.17 -50.98
CA PHE A 41 13.97 -2.14 -50.11
C PHE A 41 12.49 -2.39 -49.85
N ARG A 42 11.71 -2.79 -50.87
CA ARG A 42 10.30 -3.15 -50.71
C ARG A 42 10.12 -4.33 -49.74
N GLN A 43 10.95 -5.37 -49.88
CA GLN A 43 10.93 -6.50 -48.94
C GLN A 43 11.32 -6.10 -47.51
N VAL A 44 12.25 -5.16 -47.35
CA VAL A 44 12.63 -4.59 -46.05
C VAL A 44 11.46 -3.81 -45.45
N GLU A 45 10.79 -2.96 -46.23
CA GLU A 45 9.62 -2.19 -45.79
C GLU A 45 8.48 -3.10 -45.33
N GLU A 46 8.19 -4.18 -46.07
CA GLU A 46 7.21 -5.18 -45.67
C GLU A 46 7.56 -5.86 -44.35
N ARG A 47 8.85 -6.18 -44.12
CA ARG A 47 9.32 -6.73 -42.85
C ARG A 47 9.15 -5.75 -41.69
N PHE A 48 9.46 -4.47 -41.91
CA PHE A 48 9.23 -3.44 -40.90
C PHE A 48 7.76 -3.28 -40.56
N LYS A 49 6.85 -3.28 -41.55
CA LYS A 49 5.40 -3.28 -41.30
C LYS A 49 4.95 -4.47 -40.45
N MET A 50 5.47 -5.67 -40.71
CA MET A 50 5.18 -6.84 -39.88
C MET A 50 5.74 -6.71 -38.45
N ILE A 51 6.91 -6.09 -38.28
CA ILE A 51 7.50 -5.82 -36.96
C ILE A 51 6.63 -4.83 -36.19
N ASP A 52 6.20 -3.74 -36.82
CA ASP A 52 5.32 -2.74 -36.19
C ASP A 52 4.01 -3.35 -35.70
N GLU A 53 3.38 -4.21 -36.51
CA GLU A 53 2.17 -4.92 -36.10
C GLU A 53 2.41 -5.88 -34.93
N ARG A 54 3.59 -6.53 -34.86
CA ARG A 54 3.96 -7.35 -33.70
C ARG A 54 4.17 -6.50 -32.45
N PHE A 55 4.79 -5.33 -32.57
CA PHE A 55 4.97 -4.42 -31.43
C PHE A 55 3.63 -3.91 -30.91
N LYS A 56 2.69 -3.53 -31.78
CA LYS A 56 1.33 -3.16 -31.35
C LYS A 56 0.63 -4.29 -30.56
N GLN A 57 0.81 -5.54 -30.99
CA GLN A 57 0.26 -6.70 -30.26
C GLN A 57 0.95 -6.92 -28.90
N ILE A 58 2.26 -6.66 -28.83
CA ILE A 58 3.02 -6.72 -27.58
C ILE A 58 2.54 -5.63 -26.63
N ASP A 59 2.39 -4.40 -27.09
CA ASP A 59 1.91 -3.27 -26.29
C ASP A 59 0.52 -3.56 -25.71
N ALA A 60 -0.41 -4.04 -26.55
CA ALA A 60 -1.75 -4.43 -26.09
C ALA A 60 -1.73 -5.55 -25.03
N ARG A 61 -0.76 -6.47 -25.10
CA ARG A 61 -0.57 -7.51 -24.07
C ARG A 61 -0.01 -6.93 -22.77
N PHE A 62 0.92 -5.98 -22.85
CA PHE A 62 1.45 -5.30 -21.68
C PHE A 62 0.37 -4.48 -20.98
N GLU A 63 -0.47 -3.74 -21.72
CA GLU A 63 -1.63 -3.04 -21.15
C GLU A 63 -2.58 -4.01 -20.40
N GLN A 64 -2.82 -5.20 -20.95
CA GLN A 64 -3.63 -6.21 -20.25
C GLN A 64 -2.96 -6.75 -18.99
N VAL A 65 -1.63 -6.85 -18.98
CA VAL A 65 -0.86 -7.28 -17.82
C VAL A 65 -0.93 -6.20 -16.73
N ASP A 66 -0.74 -4.93 -17.08
CA ASP A 66 -0.82 -3.81 -16.14
C ASP A 66 -2.21 -3.74 -15.49
N ASN A 67 -3.27 -3.85 -16.29
CA ASN A 67 -4.65 -3.92 -15.78
C ASN A 67 -4.89 -5.10 -14.81
N LYS A 68 -4.23 -6.25 -15.03
CA LYS A 68 -4.31 -7.40 -14.11
C LYS A 68 -3.55 -7.12 -12.81
N PHE A 69 -2.39 -6.48 -12.89
CA PHE A 69 -1.60 -6.11 -11.71
C PHE A 69 -2.34 -5.08 -10.84
N GLU A 70 -2.94 -4.04 -11.44
CA GLU A 70 -3.74 -3.06 -10.71
C GLU A 70 -4.92 -3.72 -9.96
N ARG A 71 -5.63 -4.65 -10.63
CA ARG A 71 -6.71 -5.42 -10.00
C ARG A 71 -6.20 -6.32 -8.87
N LEU A 72 -5.05 -6.95 -9.05
CA LEU A 72 -4.44 -7.80 -8.04
C LEU A 72 -4.01 -6.96 -6.82
N GLU A 73 -3.39 -5.81 -7.01
CA GLU A 73 -2.99 -4.90 -5.95
C GLU A 73 -4.20 -4.43 -5.15
N ALA A 74 -5.26 -3.98 -5.85
CA ALA A 74 -6.50 -3.56 -5.21
C ALA A 74 -7.16 -4.69 -4.41
N SER A 75 -7.24 -5.90 -4.98
CA SER A 75 -7.80 -7.06 -4.29
C SER A 75 -6.97 -7.49 -3.08
N LEU A 76 -5.64 -7.46 -3.20
CA LEU A 76 -4.74 -7.84 -2.12
C LEU A 76 -4.82 -6.84 -0.97
N LYS A 77 -4.84 -5.54 -1.27
CA LYS A 77 -5.02 -4.48 -0.28
C LYS A 77 -6.34 -4.64 0.46
N ALA A 78 -7.45 -4.81 -0.25
CA ALA A 78 -8.77 -5.01 0.36
C ALA A 78 -8.80 -6.26 1.26
N TYR A 79 -8.22 -7.37 0.79
CA TYR A 79 -8.14 -8.61 1.57
C TYR A 79 -7.31 -8.44 2.84
N ILE A 80 -6.13 -7.82 2.74
CA ILE A 80 -5.25 -7.58 3.88
C ILE A 80 -5.91 -6.64 4.88
N ASP A 81 -6.52 -5.54 4.43
CA ASP A 81 -7.22 -4.59 5.29
C ASP A 81 -8.36 -5.29 6.06
N GLU A 82 -9.16 -6.13 5.38
CA GLU A 82 -10.22 -6.92 6.03
C GLU A 82 -9.65 -7.85 7.11
N LYS A 83 -8.61 -8.63 6.79
CA LYS A 83 -8.01 -9.61 7.71
C LYS A 83 -7.32 -8.94 8.89
N LEU A 84 -6.57 -7.87 8.68
CA LEU A 84 -5.91 -7.13 9.76
C LEU A 84 -6.93 -6.43 10.67
N ASN A 85 -8.00 -5.83 10.11
CA ASN A 85 -9.06 -5.22 10.91
C ASN A 85 -9.84 -6.26 11.73
N SER A 86 -10.11 -7.43 11.14
CA SER A 86 -10.71 -8.55 11.88
C SER A 86 -9.80 -9.00 13.02
N LEU A 87 -8.50 -9.20 12.76
CA LEU A 87 -7.54 -9.60 13.77
C LEU A 87 -7.41 -8.57 14.90
N GLY A 88 -7.32 -7.28 14.57
CA GLY A 88 -7.27 -6.20 15.56
C GLY A 88 -8.49 -6.20 16.48
N ARG A 89 -9.70 -6.40 15.93
CA ARG A 89 -10.93 -6.53 16.74
C ARG A 89 -10.92 -7.76 17.63
N SER A 90 -10.48 -8.91 17.13
CA SER A 90 -10.37 -10.14 17.93
C SER A 90 -9.36 -9.99 19.07
N VAL A 91 -8.18 -9.42 18.79
CA VAL A 91 -7.15 -9.17 19.81
C VAL A 91 -7.65 -8.19 20.87
N LYS A 92 -8.32 -7.11 20.47
CA LYS A 92 -8.96 -6.17 21.40
C LYS A 92 -9.95 -6.89 22.31
N SER A 93 -10.88 -7.63 21.73
CA SER A 93 -11.94 -8.34 22.47
C SER A 93 -11.36 -9.35 23.47
N VAL A 94 -10.36 -10.14 23.06
CA VAL A 94 -9.69 -11.09 23.96
C VAL A 94 -8.98 -10.35 25.10
N ASN A 95 -8.27 -9.26 24.80
CA ASN A 95 -7.58 -8.49 25.83
C ASN A 95 -8.54 -7.85 26.84
N GLU A 96 -9.64 -7.26 26.38
CA GLU A 96 -10.66 -6.67 27.25
C GLU A 96 -11.26 -7.72 28.17
N PHE A 97 -11.69 -8.85 27.62
CA PHE A 97 -12.22 -9.97 28.39
C PHE A 97 -11.21 -10.47 29.42
N MET A 98 -9.95 -10.66 29.04
CA MET A 98 -8.91 -11.13 29.95
C MET A 98 -8.68 -10.14 31.09
N VAL A 99 -8.61 -8.85 30.82
CA VAL A 99 -8.43 -7.83 31.87
C VAL A 99 -9.64 -7.78 32.79
N ASP A 100 -10.87 -7.78 32.24
CA ASP A 100 -12.09 -7.83 33.03
C ASP A 100 -12.13 -9.06 33.94
N PHE A 101 -11.89 -10.23 33.36
CA PHE A 101 -11.93 -11.51 34.07
C PHE A 101 -10.89 -11.54 35.19
N LEU A 102 -9.64 -11.20 34.90
CA LEU A 102 -8.57 -11.23 35.90
C LEU A 102 -8.78 -10.18 37.01
N SER A 103 -9.33 -9.00 36.68
CA SER A 103 -9.73 -8.01 37.69
C SER A 103 -10.91 -8.48 38.53
N TYR A 104 -11.90 -9.09 37.90
CA TYR A 104 -13.11 -9.58 38.56
C TYR A 104 -12.83 -10.77 39.50
N GLU A 105 -11.95 -11.68 39.09
CA GLU A 105 -11.47 -12.79 39.93
C GLU A 105 -10.44 -12.33 40.98
N GLY A 106 -10.00 -11.07 40.90
CA GLY A 106 -9.07 -10.51 41.87
C GLY A 106 -7.62 -10.91 41.71
N VAL A 107 -7.27 -11.48 40.57
CA VAL A 107 -5.89 -11.74 40.16
C VAL A 107 -5.15 -10.42 39.97
N LEU A 108 -5.79 -9.44 39.32
CA LEU A 108 -5.28 -8.07 39.26
C LEU A 108 -5.72 -7.32 40.52
N ARG A 109 -4.73 -6.92 41.33
CA ARG A 109 -4.95 -6.15 42.56
C ARG A 109 -4.77 -4.66 42.32
N ARG A 110 -5.18 -3.83 43.29
CA ARG A 110 -5.14 -2.37 43.21
C ARG A 110 -3.75 -1.85 42.84
N GLU A 111 -2.70 -2.47 43.39
CA GLU A 111 -1.30 -2.11 43.18
C GLU A 111 -0.86 -2.30 41.72
N ALA A 112 -1.46 -3.27 41.00
CA ALA A 112 -1.21 -3.44 39.56
C ALA A 112 -1.81 -2.29 38.74
N GLY A 113 -2.90 -1.69 39.19
CA GLY A 113 -3.49 -0.48 38.60
C GLY A 113 -2.58 0.73 38.70
N GLU A 114 -1.83 0.88 39.80
CA GLU A 114 -0.87 1.98 39.98
C GLU A 114 0.31 1.88 39.01
N LEU A 115 0.77 0.66 38.71
CA LEU A 115 1.80 0.43 37.69
C LEU A 115 1.33 0.91 36.31
N LEU A 116 0.10 0.55 35.93
CA LEU A 116 -0.52 0.99 34.67
C LEU A 116 -0.67 2.51 34.62
N LYS A 117 -1.17 3.14 35.69
CA LYS A 117 -1.31 4.60 35.83
C LYS A 117 0.03 5.31 35.57
N ARG A 118 1.12 4.84 36.19
CA ARG A 118 2.46 5.42 36.00
C ARG A 118 2.99 5.29 34.57
N GLU A 119 2.65 4.22 33.87
CA GLU A 119 2.99 4.09 32.44
C GLU A 119 2.19 5.06 31.59
N ILE A 120 0.88 5.18 31.84
CA ILE A 120 -0.02 6.07 31.11
C ILE A 120 0.39 7.54 31.26
N SER A 121 0.67 8.01 32.49
CA SER A 121 1.06 9.41 32.73
C SER A 121 2.35 9.82 32.01
N ARG A 122 3.32 8.89 31.90
CA ARG A 122 4.58 9.13 31.15
C ARG A 122 4.36 9.28 29.65
N VAL A 123 3.35 8.64 29.11
CA VAL A 123 3.09 8.59 27.67
C VAL A 123 2.21 9.76 27.24
N LEU A 124 1.20 10.09 28.04
CA LEU A 124 0.30 11.22 27.77
C LEU A 124 1.01 12.58 27.83
N SER A 125 2.19 12.65 28.44
CA SER A 125 2.96 13.90 28.60
C SER A 125 3.85 14.28 27.42
N GLY A 126 3.90 13.48 26.34
CA GLY A 126 4.81 13.76 25.22
C GLY A 126 4.35 13.38 23.81
N ASN A 127 3.17 12.78 23.65
CA ASN A 127 2.72 12.24 22.36
C ASN A 127 1.45 12.96 21.83
N PRO A 128 1.33 13.19 20.50
CA PRO A 128 0.15 13.82 19.88
C PRO A 128 -1.01 12.82 19.74
N ILE A 129 -1.23 11.97 20.74
CA ILE A 129 -2.26 10.91 20.71
C ILE A 129 -3.65 11.43 21.07
N THR A 130 -3.75 12.68 21.52
CA THR A 130 -5.01 13.25 22.00
C THR A 130 -5.69 14.19 21.01
N ASP A 131 -5.17 14.36 19.80
CA ASP A 131 -5.73 15.28 18.78
C ASP A 131 -7.14 14.88 18.31
N VAL A 132 -7.45 13.58 18.28
CA VAL A 132 -8.77 13.04 17.96
C VAL A 132 -9.83 13.32 19.05
N LEU A 133 -9.39 13.74 20.24
CA LEU A 133 -10.28 14.05 21.35
C LEU A 133 -10.81 15.50 21.22
N THR A 134 -11.98 15.75 21.79
CA THR A 134 -12.46 17.11 22.06
C THR A 134 -11.73 17.70 23.26
N GLU A 135 -11.81 19.03 23.47
CA GLU A 135 -11.23 19.63 24.69
C GLU A 135 -11.85 19.06 25.96
N GLU A 136 -13.16 18.76 25.93
CA GLU A 136 -13.85 18.17 27.08
C GLU A 136 -13.38 16.74 27.34
N GLU A 137 -13.22 15.91 26.30
CA GLU A 137 -12.66 14.57 26.42
C GLU A 137 -11.21 14.61 26.94
N ARG A 138 -10.38 15.57 26.47
CA ARG A 138 -9.01 15.75 26.96
C ARG A 138 -8.97 16.14 28.43
N ARG A 139 -9.84 17.08 28.84
CA ARG A 139 -9.98 17.53 30.23
C ARG A 139 -10.42 16.37 31.10
N ARG A 140 -11.46 15.64 30.68
CA ARG A 140 -12.00 14.50 31.41
C ARG A 140 -11.00 13.35 31.51
N LEU A 141 -10.25 13.06 30.45
CA LEU A 141 -9.16 12.08 30.47
C LEU A 141 -8.14 12.41 31.58
N LYS A 142 -7.69 13.67 31.65
CA LYS A 142 -6.74 14.12 32.67
C LYS A 142 -7.29 13.96 34.08
N GLU A 143 -8.55 14.35 34.31
CA GLU A 143 -9.20 14.16 35.61
C GLU A 143 -9.26 12.68 36.01
N LEU A 144 -9.62 11.79 35.09
CA LEU A 144 -9.78 10.36 35.36
C LEU A 144 -8.44 9.68 35.64
N ILE A 145 -7.37 10.00 34.91
CA ILE A 145 -6.05 9.39 35.15
C ILE A 145 -5.39 9.88 36.45
N GLU A 146 -5.76 11.06 36.96
CA GLU A 146 -5.20 11.61 38.20
C GLU A 146 -5.81 10.94 39.45
N LYS A 147 -7.03 10.42 39.35
CA LYS A 147 -7.70 9.72 40.45
C LYS A 147 -6.99 8.43 40.86
N ASP A 148 -7.00 8.13 42.15
CA ASP A 148 -6.39 6.91 42.69
C ASP A 148 -7.29 5.69 42.55
N GLU A 149 -8.61 5.90 42.63
CA GLU A 149 -9.61 4.89 42.31
C GLU A 149 -10.67 5.49 41.40
N LEU A 150 -11.21 4.67 40.49
CA LEU A 150 -12.34 5.03 39.64
C LEU A 150 -13.59 4.31 40.09
N THR A 151 -14.74 4.98 40.04
CA THR A 151 -16.03 4.30 40.10
C THR A 151 -16.28 3.50 38.81
N LEU A 152 -17.35 2.70 38.78
CA LEU A 152 -17.74 1.95 37.57
C LEU A 152 -18.07 2.90 36.42
N GLU A 153 -18.79 3.98 36.69
CA GLU A 153 -19.19 4.99 35.72
C GLU A 153 -17.98 5.74 35.18
N GLU A 154 -17.05 6.13 36.06
CA GLU A 154 -15.81 6.80 35.68
C GLU A 154 -14.89 5.90 34.84
N ALA A 155 -14.86 4.61 35.15
CA ALA A 155 -14.12 3.63 34.37
C ALA A 155 -14.75 3.42 32.98
N ASP A 156 -16.08 3.44 32.85
CA ASP A 156 -16.78 3.40 31.57
C ASP A 156 -16.54 4.66 30.72
N GLU A 157 -16.53 5.84 31.34
CA GLU A 157 -16.15 7.09 30.67
C GLU A 157 -14.72 7.03 30.15
N LEU A 158 -13.78 6.53 30.97
CA LEU A 158 -12.39 6.34 30.55
C LEU A 158 -12.27 5.33 29.42
N TYR A 159 -13.06 4.25 29.46
CA TYR A 159 -13.13 3.25 28.41
C TYR A 159 -13.53 3.87 27.06
N LYS A 160 -14.58 4.70 27.03
CA LYS A 160 -15.04 5.37 25.79
C LYS A 160 -13.94 6.23 25.17
N ILE A 161 -13.22 6.98 26.00
CA ILE A 161 -12.08 7.80 25.55
C ILE A 161 -10.95 6.89 25.03
N ALA A 162 -10.57 5.87 25.81
CA ALA A 162 -9.50 4.95 25.45
C ALA A 162 -9.80 4.17 24.16
N ASP A 163 -11.05 3.76 23.97
CA ASP A 163 -11.50 3.04 22.79
C ASP A 163 -11.34 3.89 21.52
N LYS A 164 -11.83 5.13 21.56
CA LYS A 164 -11.65 6.11 20.48
C LYS A 164 -10.17 6.32 20.14
N LEU A 165 -9.30 6.36 21.16
CA LEU A 165 -7.86 6.45 20.95
C LEU A 165 -7.29 5.17 20.32
N VAL A 166 -7.72 3.98 20.74
CA VAL A 166 -7.29 2.70 20.17
C VAL A 166 -7.71 2.57 18.70
N GLU A 167 -8.93 2.96 18.34
CA GLU A 167 -9.40 2.94 16.96
C GLU A 167 -8.53 3.81 16.04
N LYS A 168 -8.15 5.00 16.51
CA LYS A 168 -7.36 5.94 15.71
C LYS A 168 -5.87 5.63 15.72
N TYR A 169 -5.34 5.25 16.88
CA TYR A 169 -3.90 5.25 17.18
C TYR A 169 -3.33 3.89 17.60
N GLY A 170 -4.17 2.88 17.82
CA GLY A 170 -3.74 1.57 18.31
C GLY A 170 -2.73 0.86 17.42
N HIS A 171 -2.68 1.17 16.12
CA HIS A 171 -1.69 0.64 15.18
C HIS A 171 -0.32 1.33 15.27
N LYS A 172 -0.24 2.54 15.86
CA LYS A 172 0.96 3.38 15.89
C LYS A 172 1.55 3.55 17.28
N TYR A 173 0.69 3.65 18.29
CA TYR A 173 1.07 3.92 19.67
C TYR A 173 0.51 2.81 20.55
N THR A 174 1.37 1.90 21.00
CA THR A 174 0.96 0.78 21.87
C THR A 174 0.34 1.24 23.20
N GLU A 175 0.58 2.49 23.58
CA GLU A 175 0.25 3.02 24.88
C GLU A 175 -1.23 3.40 25.01
N VAL A 176 -1.94 3.62 23.91
CA VAL A 176 -3.42 3.78 23.96
C VAL A 176 -4.09 2.48 24.41
N TRP A 177 -3.49 1.32 24.14
CA TRP A 177 -3.96 0.03 24.66
C TRP A 177 -3.78 -0.09 26.17
N LYS A 178 -2.74 0.53 26.75
CA LYS A 178 -2.55 0.55 28.21
C LYS A 178 -3.64 1.36 28.90
N LEU A 179 -4.06 2.46 28.29
CA LEU A 179 -5.20 3.25 28.76
C LEU A 179 -6.51 2.44 28.69
N LEU A 180 -6.70 1.66 27.61
CA LEU A 180 -7.83 0.73 27.49
C LEU A 180 -7.79 -0.34 28.58
N TRP A 181 -6.63 -0.95 28.85
CA TRP A 181 -6.50 -1.94 29.92
C TRP A 181 -6.72 -1.33 31.30
N TYR A 182 -6.28 -0.10 31.52
CA TYR A 182 -6.51 0.59 32.80
C TYR A 182 -8.01 0.86 33.05
N SER A 183 -8.78 1.25 32.03
CA SER A 183 -10.23 1.40 32.17
C SER A 183 -10.93 0.05 32.42
N ARG A 184 -10.60 -1.00 31.64
CA ARG A 184 -11.13 -2.36 31.86
C ARG A 184 -10.77 -2.90 33.24
N PHE A 185 -9.55 -2.62 33.72
CA PHE A 185 -9.11 -3.02 35.05
C PHE A 185 -10.07 -2.49 36.12
N TRP A 186 -10.38 -1.18 36.08
CA TRP A 186 -11.28 -0.55 37.03
C TRP A 186 -12.72 -1.04 36.90
N ILE A 187 -13.20 -1.35 35.69
CA ILE A 187 -14.52 -1.96 35.48
C ILE A 187 -14.58 -3.31 36.22
N GLY A 188 -13.67 -4.24 35.92
CA GLY A 188 -13.65 -5.56 36.56
C GLY A 188 -13.45 -5.48 38.08
N TYR A 189 -12.61 -4.56 38.55
CA TYR A 189 -12.37 -4.32 39.97
C TYR A 189 -13.66 -3.88 40.70
N ASN A 190 -14.39 -2.91 40.13
CA ASN A 190 -15.64 -2.42 40.71
C ASN A 190 -16.74 -3.49 40.72
N LEU A 191 -16.87 -4.28 39.64
CA LEU A 191 -17.83 -5.38 39.57
C LEU A 191 -17.58 -6.45 40.64
N ARG A 192 -16.31 -6.79 40.89
CA ARG A 192 -15.94 -7.69 42.01
C ARG A 192 -16.38 -7.10 43.36
N ARG A 193 -16.05 -5.84 43.62
CA ARG A 193 -16.37 -5.16 44.89
C ARG A 193 -17.88 -5.05 45.12
N GLN A 194 -18.67 -4.82 44.07
CA GLN A 194 -20.13 -4.85 44.15
C GLN A 194 -20.64 -6.24 44.59
N LYS A 195 -20.17 -7.31 43.94
CA LYS A 195 -20.52 -8.69 44.31
C LYS A 195 -20.09 -9.07 45.73
N GLU A 196 -18.91 -8.62 46.18
CA GLU A 196 -18.45 -8.84 47.55
C GLU A 196 -19.37 -8.18 48.57
N ARG A 197 -19.75 -6.91 48.34
CA ARG A 197 -20.70 -6.18 49.21
C ARG A 197 -22.06 -6.85 49.27
N GLU A 198 -22.61 -7.26 48.12
CA GLU A 198 -23.89 -7.99 48.08
C GLU A 198 -23.86 -9.32 48.85
N LYS A 199 -22.71 -10.00 48.90
CA LYS A 199 -22.54 -11.22 49.68
C LYS A 199 -22.46 -10.95 51.17
N GLU A 200 -21.86 -9.83 51.58
CA GLU A 200 -21.76 -9.41 52.98
C GLU A 200 -23.13 -9.01 53.53
N GLU A 201 -23.92 -8.25 52.76
CA GLU A 201 -25.29 -7.84 53.13
C GLU A 201 -26.27 -9.02 53.27
N LYS A 202 -26.00 -10.13 52.58
CA LYS A 202 -26.84 -11.35 52.63
C LYS A 202 -26.44 -12.33 53.74
N LYS A 203 -25.42 -12.05 54.55
CA LYS A 203 -25.06 -12.91 55.69
C LYS A 203 -26.03 -12.67 56.85
N PRO A 204 -26.62 -13.72 57.46
CA PRO A 204 -27.44 -13.56 58.66
C PRO A 204 -26.59 -12.99 59.82
N GLU A 205 -27.18 -12.08 60.60
CA GLU A 205 -26.51 -11.55 61.80
C GLU A 205 -26.10 -12.69 62.74
N PRO A 206 -24.88 -12.63 63.33
CA PRO A 206 -24.45 -13.67 64.26
C PRO A 206 -25.38 -13.69 65.48
N SER A 207 -26.02 -14.84 65.70
CA SER A 207 -26.89 -15.16 66.84
C SER A 207 -26.15 -15.20 68.16
#